data_AF-A0A7S1Y3R2-F1
#
_entry.id   AF-A0A7S1Y3R2-F1
#
_cell.length_a   1.000
_cell.length_b   1.000
_cell.length_c   1.000
_cell.angle_alpha   90.00
_cell.angle_beta   90.00
_cell.angle_gamma   90.00
#
_symmetry.space_group_name_H-M   'P 1'
#
loop_
_entity.id
_entity.type
_entity.pdbx_description
1 polymer ?
#
loop_
_entity_poly.entity_id
_entity_poly.type
_entity_poly.pdbx_seq_one_letter_code
_entity_poly.pdbx_strand_id
1 'polypeptide(L)'
;MRRGWIDCPLWSSETAASLDKVETTMRQAVRRAWYVEQHGKAKMLDDMVRQETWARHQDGVVANEDRLPVVLEIFEKHRHSTDHALQMAFFLGDRYAIELGYTPLGLQERAGLNFASQRTA
;
A
#
# COMPACT_ATOMS: atom_id res chain seq x y z
N MET A 1 7.67 -10.43 8.11
CA MET A 1 7.60 -11.30 9.31
C MET A 1 8.70 -10.95 10.30
N ARG A 2 8.33 -10.71 11.56
CA ARG A 2 9.29 -10.65 12.67
C ARG A 2 9.06 -11.90 13.50
N ARG A 3 10.07 -12.78 13.61
CA ARG A 3 10.01 -14.00 14.45
C ARG A 3 8.84 -14.97 14.11
N GLY A 4 8.48 -15.10 12.84
CA GLY A 4 7.40 -16.02 12.41
C GLY A 4 5.97 -15.50 12.61
N TRP A 5 5.80 -14.21 12.96
CA TRP A 5 4.48 -13.58 13.10
C TRP A 5 4.13 -12.72 11.88
N ILE A 6 2.82 -12.69 11.58
CA ILE A 6 2.20 -11.79 10.61
C ILE A 6 1.48 -10.69 11.40
N ASP A 7 1.90 -9.45 11.18
CA ASP A 7 1.28 -8.29 11.80
C ASP A 7 0.13 -7.81 10.90
N CYS A 8 -1.07 -7.69 11.48
CA CYS A 8 -2.26 -7.18 10.82
C CYS A 8 -2.81 -5.99 11.63
N PRO A 9 -2.26 -4.77 11.45
CA PRO A 9 -2.67 -3.62 12.23
C PRO A 9 -4.12 -3.24 11.88
N LEU A 10 -4.95 -3.12 12.92
CA LEU A 10 -6.31 -2.62 12.85
C LEU A 10 -6.44 -1.44 13.81
N TRP A 11 -7.01 -0.33 13.34
CA TRP A 11 -7.15 0.87 14.14
C TRP A 11 -8.52 0.90 14.80
N SER A 12 -8.55 0.96 16.13
CA SER A 12 -9.81 1.06 16.91
C SER A 12 -10.58 2.35 16.66
N SER A 13 -9.93 3.37 16.08
CA SER A 13 -10.53 4.65 15.71
C SER A 13 -11.27 4.61 14.36
N GLU A 14 -11.10 3.57 13.56
CA GLU A 14 -11.90 3.43 12.34
C GLU A 14 -13.31 2.97 12.71
N THR A 15 -14.28 3.90 12.70
CA THR A 15 -15.66 3.77 13.23
C THR A 15 -16.55 2.71 12.56
N ALA A 16 -16.01 1.87 11.67
CA ALA A 16 -16.71 0.74 11.09
C ALA A 16 -15.70 -0.34 10.69
N ALA A 17 -15.22 -1.10 11.67
CA ALA A 17 -14.69 -2.43 11.38
C ALA A 17 -15.88 -3.35 11.07
N SER A 18 -16.45 -3.23 9.87
CA SER A 18 -17.29 -4.30 9.35
C SER A 18 -16.46 -5.58 9.31
N LEU A 19 -17.11 -6.74 9.50
CA LEU A 19 -16.43 -8.03 9.38
C LEU A 19 -15.66 -8.14 8.06
N ASP A 20 -16.23 -7.64 6.97
CA ASP A 20 -15.61 -7.59 5.65
C ASP A 20 -14.28 -6.83 5.64
N LYS A 21 -14.18 -5.72 6.38
CA LYS A 21 -12.97 -4.91 6.46
C LYS A 21 -11.87 -5.62 7.24
N VAL A 22 -12.23 -6.27 8.34
CA VAL A 22 -11.31 -7.10 9.13
C VAL A 22 -10.79 -8.26 8.28
N GLU A 23 -11.71 -8.99 7.63
CA GLU A 23 -11.36 -10.13 6.78
C GLU A 23 -10.46 -9.72 5.62
N THR A 24 -10.78 -8.63 4.92
CA THR A 24 -9.97 -8.10 3.83
C THR A 24 -8.58 -7.70 4.33
N THR A 25 -8.48 -7.03 5.47
CA THR A 25 -7.19 -6.62 6.03
C THR A 25 -6.33 -7.84 6.41
N MET A 26 -6.94 -8.86 7.02
CA MET A 26 -6.26 -10.11 7.38
C MET A 26 -5.78 -10.87 6.14
N ARG A 27 -6.63 -11.04 5.12
CA ARG A 27 -6.24 -11.69 3.84
C ARG A 27 -5.06 -10.97 3.22
N GLN A 28 -5.11 -9.65 3.09
CA GLN A 28 -4.00 -8.87 2.54
C GLN A 28 -2.72 -9.01 3.36
N ALA A 29 -2.80 -9.04 4.71
CA ALA A 29 -1.63 -9.26 5.56
C ALA A 29 -0.97 -10.63 5.29
N VAL A 30 -1.78 -11.69 5.17
CA VAL A 30 -1.30 -13.04 4.81
C VAL A 30 -0.70 -13.07 3.41
N ARG A 31 -1.34 -12.41 2.42
CA ARG A 31 -0.80 -12.31 1.05
C ARG A 31 0.54 -11.59 1.03
N ARG A 32 0.67 -10.43 1.67
CA ARG A 32 1.96 -9.71 1.76
C ARG A 32 3.04 -10.57 2.42
N ALA A 33 2.69 -11.26 3.51
CA ALA A 33 3.60 -12.18 4.18
C ALA A 33 4.08 -13.31 3.25
N TRP A 34 3.16 -13.93 2.51
CA TRP A 34 3.51 -14.95 1.52
C TRP A 34 4.39 -14.38 0.40
N TYR A 35 4.05 -13.21 -0.15
CA TYR A 35 4.88 -12.55 -1.16
C TYR A 35 6.32 -12.36 -0.69
N VAL A 36 6.50 -11.92 0.56
CA VAL A 36 7.82 -11.72 1.17
C VAL A 36 8.60 -13.01 1.31
N GLU A 37 7.97 -14.14 1.60
CA GLU A 37 8.66 -15.44 1.66
C GLU A 37 9.15 -15.88 0.26
N GLN A 38 8.43 -15.52 -0.80
CA GLN A 38 8.79 -15.89 -2.17
C GLN A 38 9.81 -14.96 -2.82
N HIS A 39 9.71 -13.65 -2.55
CA HIS A 39 10.46 -12.61 -3.28
C HIS A 39 11.41 -11.81 -2.40
N GLY A 40 11.36 -12.00 -1.08
CA GLY A 40 12.08 -11.19 -0.10
C GLY A 40 11.34 -9.91 0.28
N LYS A 41 11.96 -9.12 1.15
CA LYS A 41 11.36 -7.87 1.67
C LYS A 41 11.46 -6.76 0.63
N ALA A 42 10.33 -6.11 0.34
CA ALA A 42 10.29 -4.88 -0.44
C ALA A 42 11.10 -3.76 0.25
N LYS A 43 11.98 -3.09 -0.51
CA LYS A 43 12.82 -1.99 0.00
C LYS A 43 12.61 -0.71 -0.77
N MET A 44 12.49 -0.82 -2.09
CA MET A 44 12.22 0.30 -2.98
C MET A 44 10.71 0.48 -3.18
N LEU A 45 10.32 1.68 -3.63
CA LEU A 45 8.93 1.97 -3.97
C LEU A 45 8.36 0.99 -5.03
N ASP A 46 9.13 0.65 -6.06
CA ASP A 46 8.74 -0.35 -7.09
C ASP A 46 8.48 -1.73 -6.46
N ASP A 47 9.35 -2.18 -5.55
CA ASP A 47 9.15 -3.47 -4.86
C ASP A 47 7.84 -3.48 -4.06
N MET A 48 7.55 -2.38 -3.37
CA MET A 48 6.33 -2.25 -2.58
C MET A 48 5.10 -2.21 -3.47
N VAL A 49 5.15 -1.50 -4.59
CA VAL A 49 4.04 -1.48 -5.57
C VAL A 49 3.80 -2.88 -6.13
N ARG A 50 4.84 -3.63 -6.50
CA ARG A 50 4.70 -5.01 -6.98
C ARG A 50 4.10 -5.93 -5.92
N GLN A 51 4.54 -5.82 -4.68
CA GLN A 51 3.97 -6.57 -3.56
C GLN A 51 2.47 -6.27 -3.39
N GLU A 52 2.09 -4.98 -3.39
CA GLU A 52 0.69 -4.57 -3.24
C GLU A 52 -0.16 -4.97 -4.44
N THR A 53 0.36 -4.86 -5.66
CA THR A 53 -0.31 -5.33 -6.88
C THR A 53 -0.58 -6.83 -6.75
N TRP A 54 0.44 -7.63 -6.46
CA TRP A 54 0.28 -9.07 -6.30
C TRP A 54 -0.75 -9.42 -5.22
N ALA A 55 -0.64 -8.83 -4.02
CA ALA A 55 -1.54 -9.13 -2.91
C ALA A 55 -3.00 -8.75 -3.22
N ARG A 56 -3.22 -7.63 -3.91
CA ARG A 56 -4.57 -7.15 -4.27
C ARG A 56 -5.23 -7.97 -5.37
N HIS A 57 -4.45 -8.43 -6.35
CA HIS A 57 -4.94 -9.35 -7.39
C HIS A 57 -5.38 -10.68 -6.81
N GLN A 58 -4.64 -11.22 -5.83
CA GLN A 58 -5.02 -12.47 -5.15
C GLN A 58 -6.33 -12.36 -4.36
N ASP A 59 -6.69 -11.15 -3.93
CA ASP A 59 -7.91 -10.87 -3.16
C ASP A 59 -9.06 -10.31 -4.02
N GLY A 60 -8.88 -10.21 -5.34
CA GLY A 60 -9.91 -9.73 -6.27
C GLY A 60 -10.31 -8.27 -6.04
N VAL A 61 -9.45 -7.45 -5.43
CA VAL A 61 -9.76 -6.05 -5.11
C VAL A 61 -9.73 -5.21 -6.38
N VAL A 62 -10.88 -4.76 -6.85
CA VAL A 62 -11.02 -3.85 -7.98
C VAL A 62 -10.84 -2.40 -7.51
N ALA A 63 -10.07 -1.62 -8.26
CA ALA A 63 -9.73 -0.25 -7.91
C ALA A 63 -10.87 0.75 -8.16
N ASN A 64 -10.79 1.90 -7.49
CA ASN A 64 -11.55 3.10 -7.83
C ASN A 64 -10.72 3.97 -8.79
N GLU A 65 -11.33 4.54 -9.83
CA GLU A 65 -10.66 5.04 -11.05
C GLU A 65 -9.88 6.36 -10.92
N ASP A 66 -9.89 7.02 -9.77
CA ASP A 66 -9.50 8.43 -9.73
C ASP A 66 -7.99 8.71 -9.65
N ARG A 67 -7.52 9.51 -10.61
CA ARG A 67 -6.23 10.23 -10.68
C ARG A 67 -4.96 9.41 -10.93
N LEU A 68 -5.04 8.36 -11.76
CA LEU A 68 -3.86 7.61 -12.23
C LEU A 68 -2.69 8.44 -12.77
N PRO A 69 -2.88 9.51 -13.59
CA PRO A 69 -1.75 10.17 -14.25
C PRO A 69 -0.75 10.80 -13.28
N VAL A 70 -1.25 11.48 -12.24
CA VAL A 70 -0.39 12.13 -11.23
C VAL A 70 0.33 11.08 -10.38
N VAL A 71 -0.35 9.99 -10.03
CA VAL A 71 0.27 8.90 -9.25
C VAL A 71 1.36 8.21 -10.06
N LEU A 72 1.14 7.99 -11.36
CA LEU A 72 2.11 7.39 -12.25
C LEU A 72 3.36 8.28 -12.41
N GLU A 73 3.18 9.59 -12.57
CA GLU A 73 4.30 10.53 -12.67
C GLU A 73 5.18 10.49 -11.42
N ILE A 74 4.57 10.56 -10.23
CA ILE A 74 5.28 10.48 -8.95
C ILE A 74 5.97 9.12 -8.81
N PHE A 75 5.27 8.03 -9.17
CA PHE A 75 5.84 6.69 -9.12
C PHE A 75 7.09 6.58 -10.01
N GLU A 76 7.01 6.95 -11.29
CA GLU A 76 8.16 6.82 -12.20
C GLU A 76 9.34 7.68 -11.76
N LYS A 77 9.08 8.87 -11.19
CA LYS A 77 10.12 9.74 -10.64
C LYS A 77 10.84 9.12 -9.43
N HIS A 78 10.14 8.31 -8.63
CA HIS A 78 10.62 7.85 -7.32
C HIS A 78 10.65 6.33 -7.14
N ARG A 79 10.44 5.54 -8.20
CA ARG A 79 10.32 4.07 -8.17
C ARG A 79 11.48 3.35 -7.48
N HIS A 80 12.69 3.91 -7.53
CA HIS A 80 13.88 3.34 -6.88
C HIS A 80 14.18 3.93 -5.49
N SER A 81 13.31 4.82 -5.00
CA SER A 81 13.49 5.44 -3.69
C SER A 81 13.32 4.42 -2.57
N THR A 82 14.22 4.48 -1.60
CA THR A 82 14.15 3.77 -0.31
C THR A 82 13.76 4.71 0.83
N ASP A 83 13.38 5.96 0.54
CA ASP A 83 12.94 6.93 1.53
C ASP A 83 11.58 6.54 2.08
N HIS A 84 11.55 6.18 3.36
CA HIS A 84 10.35 5.76 4.07
C HIS A 84 9.27 6.85 4.11
N ALA A 85 9.64 8.12 4.27
CA ALA A 85 8.67 9.22 4.33
C ALA A 85 7.95 9.37 2.98
N LEU A 86 8.71 9.28 1.89
CA LEU A 86 8.17 9.29 0.53
C LEU A 86 7.29 8.07 0.26
N GLN A 87 7.73 6.87 0.63
CA GLN A 87 6.95 5.64 0.46
C GLN A 87 5.62 5.71 1.22
N MET A 88 5.64 6.19 2.46
CA MET A 88 4.43 6.38 3.27
C MET A 88 3.48 7.41 2.66
N ALA A 89 4.01 8.57 2.25
CA ALA A 89 3.21 9.60 1.59
C ALA A 89 2.60 9.10 0.27
N PHE A 90 3.35 8.32 -0.51
CA PHE A 90 2.87 7.72 -1.75
C PHE A 90 1.69 6.76 -1.52
N PHE A 91 1.82 5.83 -0.57
CA PHE A 91 0.80 4.82 -0.33
C PHE A 91 -0.41 5.35 0.41
N LEU A 92 -0.23 6.22 1.41
CA LEU A 92 -1.31 6.65 2.29
C LEU A 92 -1.92 8.00 1.87
N GLY A 93 -1.21 8.84 1.13
CA GLY A 93 -1.67 10.16 0.70
C GLY A 93 -1.36 11.27 1.69
N ASP A 94 -1.67 12.50 1.28
CA ASP A 94 -1.19 13.73 1.93
C ASP A 94 -1.73 13.92 3.35
N ARG A 95 -2.96 13.48 3.63
CA ARG A 95 -3.55 13.60 4.97
C ARG A 95 -2.64 12.95 6.02
N TYR A 96 -2.23 11.72 5.77
CA TYR A 96 -1.34 10.97 6.67
C TYR A 96 0.09 11.47 6.62
N ALA A 97 0.58 11.91 5.45
CA ALA A 97 1.90 12.52 5.35
C ALA A 97 2.02 13.75 6.28
N ILE A 98 1.01 14.63 6.25
CA ILE A 98 0.95 15.82 7.10
C ILE A 98 0.87 15.45 8.59
N GLU A 99 0.00 14.50 8.95
CA GLU A 99 -0.13 14.02 10.34
C GLU A 99 1.19 13.45 10.89
N LEU A 100 2.03 12.86 10.03
CA LEU A 100 3.33 12.30 10.37
C LEU A 100 4.51 13.27 10.22
N GLY A 101 4.27 14.51 9.76
CA GLY A 101 5.31 15.52 9.52
C GLY A 101 6.15 15.28 8.25
N TYR A 102 5.65 14.49 7.31
CA TYR A 102 6.28 14.23 6.01
C TYR A 102 5.87 15.25 4.94
N THR A 103 6.66 15.36 3.88
CA THR A 103 6.34 16.22 2.73
C THR A 103 5.13 15.67 1.96
N PRO A 104 4.06 16.46 1.76
CA PRO A 104 2.92 16.05 0.93
C PRO A 104 3.32 15.94 -0.55
N LEU A 105 2.68 15.03 -1.28
CA LEU A 105 2.97 14.74 -2.68
C LEU A 105 1.83 15.17 -3.63
N GLY A 106 0.78 15.80 -3.11
CA GLY A 106 -0.43 16.12 -3.88
C GLY A 106 -1.35 14.92 -4.06
N LEU A 107 -1.21 13.88 -3.23
CA LEU A 107 -1.91 12.62 -3.39
C LEU A 107 -3.13 12.50 -2.47
N GLN A 108 -4.23 11.99 -3.02
CA GLN A 108 -5.39 11.61 -2.25
C GLN A 108 -5.08 10.44 -1.31
N GLU A 109 -5.95 10.25 -0.32
CA GLU A 109 -5.84 9.14 0.61
C GLU A 109 -5.81 7.80 -0.13
N ARG A 110 -4.83 6.96 0.21
CA ARG A 110 -4.62 5.62 -0.37
C ARG A 110 -4.32 5.59 -1.87
N ALA A 111 -3.87 6.70 -2.48
CA ALA A 111 -3.62 6.79 -3.91
C ALA A 111 -2.64 5.71 -4.43
N GLY A 112 -1.51 5.47 -3.76
CA GLY A 112 -0.56 4.42 -4.16
C GLY A 112 -1.11 3.01 -4.05
N LEU A 113 -2.00 2.76 -3.09
CA LEU A 113 -2.69 1.47 -2.96
C LEU A 113 -3.72 1.24 -4.08
N ASN A 114 -4.46 2.29 -4.46
CA ASN A 114 -5.39 2.26 -5.59
C ASN A 114 -4.64 2.06 -6.91
N PHE A 115 -3.50 2.73 -7.07
CA PHE A 115 -2.61 2.55 -8.21
C PHE A 115 -2.14 1.10 -8.33
N ALA A 116 -1.70 0.47 -7.23
CA ALA A 116 -1.28 -0.92 -7.23
C ALA A 116 -2.38 -1.90 -7.70
N SER A 117 -3.65 -1.68 -7.32
CA SER A 117 -4.79 -2.50 -7.78
C SER A 117 -5.14 -2.35 -9.27
N GLN A 118 -4.63 -1.31 -9.96
CA GLN A 118 -4.91 -1.06 -11.39
C GLN A 118 -3.83 -1.61 -12.31
N ARG A 119 -2.66 -1.98 -11.76
CA ARG A 119 -1.56 -2.54 -12.54
C ARG A 119 -1.82 -4.01 -12.82
N THR A 120 -1.33 -4.52 -13.95
CA THR A 120 -1.25 -5.97 -14.19
C THR A 120 -0.24 -6.59 -13.21
N ALA A 121 -0.61 -7.74 -12.64
CA ALA A 121 0.24 -8.52 -11.74
C ALA A 121 1.52 -9.03 -12.42
#